data_AF-A0A0B3B3W4-F1
#
_entry.id   AF-A0A0B3B3W4-F1
#
_cell.length_a   1.000
_cell.length_b   1.000
_cell.length_c   1.000
_cell.angle_alpha   90.00
_cell.angle_beta   90.00
_cell.angle_gamma   90.00
#
_symmetry.space_group_name_H-M   'P 1'
#
loop_
_entity.id
_entity.type
_entity.pdbx_description
1 polymer ?
#
loop_
_entity_poly.entity_id
_entity_poly.type
_entity_poly.pdbx_seq_one_letter_code
_entity_poly.pdbx_strand_id
1 'polypeptide(L)' 'MRDKSHIQQVERWAEFCKNNPSEFRKYLNAFLNAQIIKAREFYTRLNNSEDGRVILNKLKAEKLKK' A
#
# COMPACT_ATOMS: atom_id res chain seq x y z
N MET A 1 -10.20 7.86 -3.41
CA MET A 1 -9.62 7.93 -4.77
C MET A 1 -8.19 7.42 -4.67
N ARG A 2 -7.79 6.37 -5.43
CA ARG A 2 -6.39 5.92 -5.41
C ARG A 2 -5.53 6.99 -6.07
N ASP A 3 -4.42 7.37 -5.41
CA ASP A 3 -3.48 8.35 -5.91
C ASP A 3 -2.92 7.91 -7.28
N LYS A 4 -2.78 8.85 -8.21
CA LYS A 4 -2.19 8.62 -9.54
C LYS A 4 -0.78 8.02 -9.41
N SER A 5 -0.02 8.41 -8.38
CA SER A 5 1.31 7.87 -8.10
C SER A 5 1.29 6.37 -7.79
N HIS A 6 0.25 5.89 -7.10
CA HIS A 6 0.09 4.47 -6.78
C HIS A 6 -0.24 3.64 -8.02
N ILE A 7 -1.14 4.14 -8.88
CA ILE A 7 -1.52 3.47 -10.13
C ILE A 7 -0.29 3.35 -11.05
N GLN A 8 0.46 4.44 -11.23
CA GLN A 8 1.68 4.44 -12.03
C GLN A 8 2.73 3.45 -11.52
N GLN A 9 2.87 3.30 -10.20
CA GLN A 9 3.81 2.32 -9.62
C GLN A 9 3.36 0.88 -9.91
N VAL A 10 2.06 0.61 -9.86
CA VAL A 10 1.49 -0.71 -10.21
C VAL A 10 1.70 -1.02 -11.68
N GLU A 11 1.46 -0.05 -12.57
CA GLU A 11 1.69 -0.19 -14.01
C GLU A 11 3.16 -0.47 -14.32
N ARG A 12 4.09 0.30 -13.74
CA ARG A 12 5.54 0.08 -13.90
C ARG A 12 5.97 -1.30 -13.43
N TRP A 13 5.44 -1.76 -12.30
CA TRP A 13 5.74 -3.10 -11.79
C TRP A 13 5.17 -4.20 -12.70
N ALA A 14 3.94 -4.03 -13.19
CA ALA A 14 3.33 -4.96 -14.14
C ALA A 14 4.14 -5.07 -15.44
N GLU A 15 4.57 -3.92 -15.98
CA GLU A 15 5.43 -3.85 -17.17
C GLU A 15 6.77 -4.56 -16.93
N PHE A 16 7.40 -4.33 -15.78
CA PHE A 16 8.63 -5.01 -15.38
C PHE A 16 8.46 -6.53 -15.29
N CYS A 17 7.40 -7.01 -14.63
CA CYS A 17 7.11 -8.45 -14.54
C CYS A 17 6.87 -9.09 -15.90
N LYS A 18 6.12 -8.41 -16.78
CA LYS A 18 5.82 -8.87 -18.14
C LYS A 18 7.10 -9.02 -18.97
N ASN A 19 8.00 -8.05 -18.88
CA ASN A 19 9.25 -8.03 -19.64
C ASN A 19 10.37 -8.90 -19.00
N ASN A 20 10.22 -9.29 -17.72
CA ASN A 20 11.24 -10.03 -16.97
C ASN A 20 10.65 -11.23 -16.20
N PRO A 21 10.02 -12.21 -16.88
CA PRO A 21 9.18 -13.25 -16.26
C PRO A 21 9.91 -14.21 -15.30
N SER A 22 11.22 -14.36 -15.40
CA SER A 22 12.04 -15.17 -14.48
C SER A 22 12.70 -14.34 -13.39
N GLU A 23 13.16 -13.13 -13.71
CA GLU A 23 13.93 -12.27 -12.81
C GLU A 23 13.08 -11.55 -11.79
N PHE A 24 11.83 -11.19 -12.12
CA PHE A 24 10.99 -10.39 -11.22
C PHE A 24 10.80 -11.07 -9.85
N ARG A 25 10.82 -12.41 -9.82
CA ARG A 25 10.69 -13.21 -8.61
C ARG A 25 11.80 -12.92 -7.59
N LYS A 26 13.01 -12.57 -8.04
CA LYS A 26 14.13 -12.18 -7.18
C LYS A 26 13.82 -10.90 -6.40
N TYR A 27 13.03 -10.00 -6.99
CA TYR A 27 12.69 -8.69 -6.43
C TYR A 27 11.32 -8.67 -5.74
N LEU A 28 10.49 -9.69 -5.94
CA LEU A 28 9.11 -9.75 -5.44
C LEU A 28 9.02 -9.50 -3.94
N ASN A 29 9.82 -10.19 -3.14
CA ASN A 29 9.78 -10.05 -1.68
C ASN A 29 10.19 -8.64 -1.25
N ALA A 30 11.24 -8.07 -1.85
CA ALA A 30 11.67 -6.71 -1.57
C ALA A 30 10.59 -5.68 -1.94
N PHE A 31 9.94 -5.87 -3.09
CA PHE A 31 8.83 -5.02 -3.53
C PHE A 31 7.65 -5.08 -2.55
N LEU A 32 7.20 -6.29 -2.17
CA LEU A 32 6.10 -6.47 -1.22
C LEU A 32 6.43 -5.88 0.15
N ASN A 33 7.65 -6.10 0.64
CA ASN A 33 8.11 -5.52 1.91
C ASN A 33 8.08 -3.99 1.87
N ALA A 34 8.51 -3.37 0.78
CA ALA A 34 8.45 -1.92 0.63
C ALA A 34 7.00 -1.40 0.67
N GLN A 35 6.06 -2.09 0.03
CA GLN A 35 4.63 -1.71 0.09
C GLN A 35 4.07 -1.83 1.51
N ILE A 36 4.44 -2.90 2.24
CA ILE A 36 4.03 -3.09 3.64
C ILE A 36 4.58 -1.97 4.53
N ILE A 37 5.86 -1.62 4.38
CA ILE A 37 6.49 -0.54 5.14
C ILE A 37 5.77 0.79 4.87
N LYS A 38 5.51 1.12 3.60
CA LYS A 38 4.79 2.36 3.24
C LYS A 38 3.37 2.39 3.80
N ALA A 39 2.67 1.26 3.79
CA ALA A 39 1.35 1.16 4.41
C ALA A 39 1.41 1.39 5.93
N ARG A 40 2.38 0.79 6.62
CA ARG A 40 2.60 1.01 8.06
C ARG A 40 2.91 2.48 8.35
N GLU A 41 3.83 3.09 7.62
CA GLU A 41 4.15 4.53 7.74
C GLU A 41 2.92 5.41 7.53
N PHE A 42 2.08 5.09 6.54
CA PHE A 42 0.82 5.80 6.31
C PHE A 42 -0.10 5.72 7.53
N TYR A 43 -0.33 4.52 8.08
CA TYR A 43 -1.18 4.33 9.26
C TYR A 43 -0.60 4.98 10.52
N THR A 44 0.72 4.93 10.71
CA THR A 44 1.38 5.63 11.82
C THR A 44 1.18 7.14 11.72
N ARG A 45 1.37 7.74 10.53
CA ARG A 45 1.11 9.17 10.32
C ARG A 45 -0.36 9.52 10.55
N LEU A 46 -1.27 8.68 10.06
CA LEU A 46 -2.71 8.87 10.27
C LEU A 46 -3.08 8.79 11.76
N ASN A 47 -2.45 7.90 12.53
CA ASN A 47 -2.70 7.82 13.98
C ASN A 47 -2.14 9.00 14.77
N ASN A 48 -1.15 9.72 14.21
CA ASN A 48 -0.52 10.87 14.86
C ASN A 48 -1.25 12.19 14.60
N SER A 49 -2.24 12.22 13.70
CA SER A 49 -3.11 13.39 13.50
C SER A 49 -4.46 13.24 14.22
N GLU A 50 -4.99 14.34 14.74
CA GLU A 50 -6.30 14.41 15.41
C GLU A 50 -7.41 13.82 14.50
N ASP A 51 -7.48 14.30 13.25
CA ASP A 51 -8.45 13.85 12.26
C ASP A 51 -8.23 12.39 11.81
N GLY A 52 -6.97 11.97 11.75
CA GLY A 52 -6.64 10.63 11.28
C GLY A 52 -7.02 9.53 12.28
N ARG A 53 -7.00 9.82 13.59
CA ARG A 53 -7.55 8.91 14.62
C ARG A 53 -9.05 8.71 14.45
N VAL A 54 -9.80 9.76 14.14
CA VAL A 54 -11.25 9.68 13.89
C VAL A 54 -11.53 8.79 12.68
N ILE A 55 -10.77 8.95 11.60
CA ILE A 55 -10.87 8.11 10.39
C ILE A 55 -10.55 6.65 10.70
N LEU A 56 -9.48 6.38 11.47
CA LEU A 56 -9.10 5.03 11.87
C LEU A 56 -10.18 4.34 12.71
N ASN A 57 -10.80 5.05 13.64
CA ASN A 57 -11.87 4.51 14.47
C ASN A 57 -13.13 4.18 13.64
N LYS A 58 -13.48 5.02 12.65
CA LYS A 58 -14.57 4.72 11.71
C LYS A 58 -14.28 3.46 10.89
N LEU A 59 -13.08 3.34 10.32
CA LEU A 59 -12.67 2.16 9.55
C LEU A 59 -12.70 0.88 10.38
N LYS A 60 -12.28 0.93 11.65
CA LYS A 60 -12.37 -0.21 12.57
C LYS A 60 -13.82 -0.60 12.88
N ALA A 61 -14.67 0.39 13.15
CA ALA A 61 -16.09 0.17 13.46
C ALA A 61 -16.86 -0.42 12.26
N GLU A 62 -16.54 -0.02 11.02
CA GLU A 62 -17.13 -0.59 9.80
C GLU A 62 -16.69 -2.04 9.57
N LYS A 63 -15.43 -2.37 9.88
CA LYS A 63 -14.91 -3.74 9.76
C LYS A 63 -15.56 -4.73 10.71
N LEU A 64 -16.01 -4.27 11.88
CA LEU A 64 -16.71 -5.07 12.90
C LEU A 64 -18.21 -5.30 12.59
N LYS A 65 -18.77 -4.56 11.62
CA LYS A 65 -20.17 -4.69 11.18
C LYS A 65 -20.34 -5.64 9.99
N LYS A 66 -19.24 -6.13 9.43
CA LYS A 66 -19.19 -7.13 8.34
C LYS A 66 -18.84 -8.49 8.93
#